data_AF-A0A1X1THS5-F1
#
_entry.id   AF-A0A1X1THS5-F1
#
_cell.length_a   1.000
_cell.length_b   1.000
_cell.length_c   1.000
_cell.angle_alpha   90.00
_cell.angle_beta   90.00
_cell.angle_gamma   90.00
#
_symmetry.space_group_name_H-M   'P 1'
#
loop_
_entity.id
_entity.type
_entity.pdbx_description
1 polymer ?
#
loop_
_entity_poly.entity_id
_entity_poly.type
_entity_poly.pdbx_seq_one_letter_code
_entity_poly.pdbx_strand_id
1 'polypeptide(L)'
;MQVTSVGHAGFRIDTKAGSILCDPWVNPAYFASWFPFPDNTQLDWDALGDVDYLYVSHLHKDHFDPKNLSEHVNKDAVVLLPDYPVPDLQRELQKLGFRRFFETTNSVKHRVSGPKGDLDVMIIALRAPADGPIGDSGLVVDDGDTVAFNMNDARPVDLDVLAADFGHVDVHMLQYSGAIWYPMVYDMPTRAKEAFGTQKRQRQMDRCRQYIAQVGATWIIPSAGPPCFLDPELRDLNDDHGDPANIFPDQMVFLDQMRRHGHDGGLLMIPGSTAEFTGSQLHSLTHPLPDDEVEEIFTTGKADYLEAFAQRMAPVLAAEKATWASAHGDSLLEPLRDRFEPIMVQSDQICDGIGYPVELRIGAETVVVDFPKRVVREPVADEKFRYGFEIAPELVRTVLRDAEPDWVNTIFLSTRFRAWRVGGYNEYLYTFFKCLTDERVAYADGWFAEAYDDSASITMGGYQFQRRCPHLKADLSKFGVVEGNTLTCNLHGWQWNLDNGRCLTTKGHELRTGQL
;
A
#
# COMPACT_ATOMS: atom_id res chain seq x y z
N MET A 1 13.02 -5.38 23.85
CA MET A 1 12.22 -4.50 22.99
C MET A 1 10.75 -4.46 23.45
N GLN A 2 10.09 -3.30 23.38
CA GLN A 2 8.63 -3.17 23.53
C GLN A 2 8.04 -2.58 22.23
N VAL A 3 6.96 -3.17 21.73
CA VAL A 3 6.21 -2.69 20.57
C VAL A 3 4.85 -2.18 21.04
N THR A 4 4.52 -0.94 20.71
CA THR A 4 3.21 -0.32 20.96
C THR A 4 2.51 -0.08 19.64
N SER A 5 1.29 -0.61 19.46
CA SER A 5 0.47 -0.31 18.28
C SER A 5 -0.10 1.11 18.40
N VAL A 6 0.06 1.94 17.37
CA VAL A 6 -0.63 3.23 17.27
C VAL A 6 -1.80 3.20 16.28
N GLY A 7 -2.09 2.03 15.70
CA GLY A 7 -3.17 1.79 14.74
C GLY A 7 -2.70 1.63 13.30
N HIS A 8 -3.47 0.87 12.51
CA HIS A 8 -3.21 0.59 11.09
C HIS A 8 -1.78 0.03 10.84
N ALA A 9 -0.89 0.81 10.21
CA ALA A 9 0.51 0.49 9.95
C ALA A 9 1.47 0.99 11.04
N GLY A 10 0.97 1.83 11.95
CA GLY A 10 1.80 2.59 12.86
C GLY A 10 2.18 1.81 14.11
N PHE A 11 3.46 1.90 14.47
CA PHE A 11 4.00 1.33 15.70
C PHE A 11 5.01 2.27 16.35
N ARG A 12 5.07 2.26 17.68
CA ARG A 12 6.22 2.75 18.43
C ARG A 12 7.04 1.56 18.90
N ILE A 13 8.34 1.56 18.62
CA ILE A 13 9.28 0.52 19.02
C ILE A 13 10.25 1.13 20.02
N ASP A 14 10.16 0.73 21.28
CA ASP A 14 11.06 1.14 22.35
C ASP A 14 12.13 0.06 22.57
N THR A 15 13.39 0.47 22.48
CA THR A 15 14.57 -0.39 22.68
C THR A 15 15.47 0.18 23.77
N LYS A 16 16.50 -0.55 24.17
CA LYS A 16 17.54 0.00 25.06
C LYS A 16 18.33 1.14 24.41
N ALA A 17 18.42 1.16 23.07
CA ALA A 17 19.19 2.12 22.30
C ALA A 17 18.40 3.36 21.83
N GLY A 18 17.09 3.40 22.08
CA GLY A 18 16.20 4.50 21.73
C GLY A 18 14.82 4.05 21.27
N SER A 19 13.96 5.02 20.96
CA SER A 19 12.60 4.81 20.48
C SER A 19 12.42 5.21 19.02
N ILE A 20 11.61 4.44 18.30
CA ILE A 20 11.28 4.67 16.89
C ILE A 20 9.77 4.79 16.76
N LEU A 21 9.28 5.87 16.17
CA LEU A 21 7.89 5.96 15.71
C LEU A 21 7.82 5.62 14.22
N CYS A 22 6.95 4.68 13.87
CA CYS A 22 6.70 4.21 12.50
C CYS A 22 5.30 4.64 12.05
N ASP A 23 5.18 5.21 10.84
CA ASP A 23 3.92 5.47 10.12
C ASP A 23 2.76 6.05 10.99
N PRO A 24 2.92 7.20 11.66
CA PRO A 24 1.97 7.69 12.66
C PRO A 24 0.75 8.40 12.03
N TRP A 25 -0.27 7.63 11.65
CA TRP A 25 -1.50 8.12 11.02
C TRP A 25 -2.71 8.22 11.97
N VAL A 26 -3.40 9.37 12.00
CA VAL A 26 -4.62 9.58 12.84
C VAL A 26 -5.74 10.35 12.12
N ASN A 27 -5.42 11.26 11.20
CA ASN A 27 -6.40 12.10 10.52
C ASN A 27 -7.03 11.39 9.31
N PRO A 28 -8.21 11.77 8.82
CA PRO A 28 -8.84 11.09 7.68
C PRO A 28 -7.96 11.16 6.42
N ALA A 29 -7.87 10.06 5.68
CA ALA A 29 -7.10 9.98 4.43
C ALA A 29 -8.02 9.91 3.20
N TYR A 30 -7.44 10.23 2.03
CA TYR A 30 -8.06 10.03 0.71
C TYR A 30 -9.46 10.61 0.54
N PHE A 31 -9.60 11.95 0.62
CA PHE A 31 -10.92 12.60 0.60
C PHE A 31 -11.84 12.03 1.70
N ALA A 32 -11.29 11.93 2.92
CA ALA A 32 -11.96 11.42 4.10
C ALA A 32 -12.73 10.11 3.85
N SER A 33 -12.17 9.20 3.05
CA SER A 33 -12.73 7.87 2.86
C SER A 33 -12.24 6.92 3.93
N TRP A 34 -10.97 7.04 4.34
CA TRP A 34 -10.32 6.10 5.23
C TRP A 34 -10.06 6.75 6.58
N PHE A 35 -10.32 5.97 7.63
CA PHE A 35 -10.02 6.29 9.01
C PHE A 35 -9.25 5.10 9.62
N PRO A 36 -8.33 5.35 10.59
CA PRO A 36 -7.68 4.28 11.32
C PRO A 36 -8.69 3.35 11.99
N PHE A 37 -8.50 2.04 11.85
CA PHE A 37 -9.36 1.05 12.49
C PHE A 37 -8.54 0.02 13.28
N PRO A 38 -8.82 -0.18 14.58
CA PRO A 38 -9.74 0.60 15.43
C PRO A 38 -9.33 2.08 15.62
N ASP A 39 -10.22 2.87 16.25
CA ASP A 39 -10.02 4.30 16.55
C ASP A 39 -8.78 4.52 17.42
N ASN A 40 -7.90 5.42 16.97
CA ASN A 40 -6.66 5.81 17.66
C ASN A 40 -6.62 7.30 18.05
N THR A 41 -7.75 8.01 17.95
CA THR A 41 -7.82 9.46 18.23
C THR A 41 -7.60 9.83 19.70
N GLN A 42 -7.75 8.86 20.61
CA GLN A 42 -7.57 9.04 22.06
C GLN A 42 -6.14 8.71 22.55
N LEU A 43 -5.23 8.33 21.66
CA LEU A 43 -3.83 8.12 22.03
C LEU A 43 -3.16 9.45 22.42
N ASP A 44 -2.22 9.38 23.35
CA ASP A 44 -1.36 10.51 23.70
C ASP A 44 -0.27 10.68 22.62
N TRP A 45 -0.62 11.40 21.56
CA TRP A 45 0.26 11.63 20.41
C TRP A 45 1.50 12.46 20.76
N ASP A 46 1.44 13.34 21.77
CA ASP A 46 2.61 14.08 22.24
C ASP A 46 3.61 13.14 22.90
N ALA A 47 3.14 12.23 23.77
CA ALA A 47 4.01 11.22 24.37
C ALA A 47 4.55 10.23 23.33
N LEU A 48 3.70 9.77 22.40
CA LEU A 48 4.10 8.85 21.33
C LEU A 48 5.11 9.48 20.36
N GLY A 49 4.95 10.78 20.08
CA GLY A 49 5.79 11.56 19.18
C GLY A 49 7.12 12.02 19.77
N ASP A 50 7.32 11.94 21.08
CA ASP A 50 8.62 12.17 21.71
C ASP A 50 9.54 10.94 21.55
N VAL A 51 10.19 10.88 20.39
CA VAL A 51 11.04 9.75 19.97
C VAL A 51 12.43 10.17 19.51
N ASP A 52 13.37 9.23 19.56
CA ASP A 52 14.74 9.43 19.06
C ASP A 52 14.81 9.31 17.53
N TYR A 53 13.99 8.44 16.96
CA TYR A 53 13.96 8.13 15.53
C TYR A 53 12.54 8.18 14.97
N LEU A 54 12.42 8.63 13.72
CA LEU A 54 11.19 8.55 12.93
C LEU A 54 11.45 7.66 11.72
N TYR A 55 10.56 6.73 11.45
CA TYR A 55 10.50 5.98 10.21
C TYR A 55 9.14 6.23 9.58
N VAL A 56 9.15 6.70 8.34
CA VAL A 56 7.96 6.70 7.49
C VAL A 56 8.29 5.81 6.30
N SER A 57 7.52 4.74 6.11
CA SER A 57 7.72 3.80 5.03
C SER A 57 7.59 4.52 3.69
N HIS A 58 6.46 5.17 3.40
CA HIS A 58 6.24 5.87 2.14
C HIS A 58 5.16 6.96 2.24
N LEU A 59 4.89 7.64 1.12
CA LEU A 59 4.04 8.84 1.06
C LEU A 59 2.53 8.58 0.97
N HIS A 60 2.07 7.32 1.06
CA HIS A 60 0.64 7.09 1.08
C HIS A 60 0.00 7.76 2.31
N LYS A 61 -1.18 8.36 2.16
CA LYS A 61 -1.78 9.23 3.19
C LYS A 61 -2.22 8.48 4.46
N ASP A 62 -2.26 7.15 4.43
CA ASP A 62 -2.47 6.27 5.60
C ASP A 62 -1.17 5.85 6.33
N HIS A 63 -0.02 6.35 5.87
CA HIS A 63 1.31 6.18 6.50
C HIS A 63 1.94 7.55 6.79
N PHE A 64 1.78 8.49 5.86
CA PHE A 64 2.26 9.86 5.94
C PHE A 64 1.10 10.81 6.26
N ASP A 65 0.88 11.08 7.55
CA ASP A 65 -0.08 12.07 8.04
C ASP A 65 0.66 13.39 8.33
N PRO A 66 0.67 14.35 7.39
CA PRO A 66 1.44 15.58 7.55
C PRO A 66 1.00 16.40 8.76
N LYS A 67 -0.29 16.35 9.13
CA LYS A 67 -0.82 17.10 10.26
C LYS A 67 -0.29 16.53 11.56
N ASN A 68 -0.45 15.22 11.80
CA ASN A 68 0.05 14.56 13.00
C ASN A 68 1.58 14.66 13.11
N LEU A 69 2.28 14.42 11.99
CA LEU A 69 3.73 14.58 11.90
C LEU A 69 4.17 15.99 12.27
N SER A 70 3.43 17.03 11.88
CA SER A 70 3.75 18.43 12.19
C SER A 70 3.46 18.81 13.64
N GLU A 71 2.30 18.39 14.17
CA GLU A 71 1.78 18.83 15.46
C GLU A 71 2.43 18.08 16.63
N HIS A 72 2.68 16.77 16.49
CA HIS A 72 2.96 15.90 17.64
C HIS A 72 4.33 15.22 17.61
N VAL A 73 4.97 15.08 16.45
CA VAL A 73 6.24 14.35 16.36
C VAL A 73 7.45 15.26 16.59
N ASN A 74 8.38 14.81 17.43
CA ASN A 74 9.60 15.54 17.79
C ASN A 74 10.47 15.83 16.55
N LYS A 75 10.68 17.12 16.25
CA LYS A 75 11.45 17.58 15.07
C LYS A 75 12.95 17.37 15.19
N ASP A 76 13.42 16.92 16.36
CA ASP A 76 14.82 16.59 16.65
C ASP A 76 15.10 15.09 16.45
N ALA A 77 14.06 14.28 16.26
CA ALA A 77 14.17 12.88 15.88
C ALA A 77 15.00 12.75 14.59
N VAL A 78 15.81 11.69 14.53
CA VAL A 78 16.55 11.33 13.32
C VAL A 78 15.63 10.51 12.43
N VAL A 79 15.34 11.01 11.24
CA VAL A 79 14.55 10.28 10.25
C VAL A 79 15.42 9.17 9.65
N LEU A 80 15.01 7.92 9.79
CA LEU A 80 15.58 6.78 9.08
C LEU A 80 15.01 6.79 7.66
N LEU A 81 15.79 7.28 6.70
CA LEU A 81 15.30 7.60 5.36
C LEU A 81 15.53 6.43 4.39
N PRO A 82 14.47 5.89 3.75
CA PRO A 82 14.59 4.90 2.69
C PRO A 82 15.35 5.42 1.46
N ASP A 83 16.11 4.55 0.80
CA ASP A 83 16.85 4.81 -0.45
C ASP A 83 15.92 4.83 -1.68
N TYR A 84 15.03 5.84 -1.72
CA TYR A 84 14.10 6.03 -2.84
C TYR A 84 14.75 6.74 -4.04
N PRO A 85 14.31 6.40 -5.26
CA PRO A 85 14.86 6.99 -6.48
C PRO A 85 14.51 8.47 -6.65
N VAL A 86 13.42 8.92 -6.04
CA VAL A 86 12.98 10.31 -6.01
C VAL A 86 12.94 10.79 -4.56
N PRO A 87 13.44 11.99 -4.24
CA PRO A 87 13.59 12.45 -2.86
C PRO A 87 12.31 13.06 -2.29
N ASP A 88 11.14 12.69 -2.80
CA ASP A 88 9.85 13.30 -2.42
C ASP A 88 9.56 13.12 -0.94
N LEU A 89 9.77 11.92 -0.38
CA LEU A 89 9.58 11.68 1.06
C LEU A 89 10.45 12.61 1.91
N GLN A 90 11.73 12.77 1.54
CA GLN A 90 12.63 13.68 2.24
C GLN A 90 12.17 15.14 2.13
N ARG A 91 11.77 15.58 0.93
CA ARG A 91 11.27 16.95 0.70
C ARG A 91 10.01 17.23 1.51
N GLU A 92 9.06 16.30 1.55
CA GLU A 92 7.82 16.46 2.33
C GLU A 92 8.12 16.50 3.83
N LEU A 93 8.98 15.63 4.35
CA LEU A 93 9.41 15.69 5.76
C LEU A 93 10.16 16.99 6.09
N GLN A 94 11.00 17.49 5.18
CA GLN A 94 11.67 18.79 5.35
C GLN A 94 10.68 19.95 5.42
N LYS A 95 9.62 19.95 4.61
CA LYS A 95 8.53 20.96 4.68
C LYS A 95 7.85 20.96 6.05
N LEU A 96 7.78 19.82 6.72
CA LEU A 96 7.23 19.68 8.08
C LEU A 96 8.25 20.05 9.19
N GLY A 97 9.49 20.40 8.83
CA GLY A 97 10.52 20.87 9.76
C GLY A 97 11.52 19.81 10.24
N PHE A 98 11.45 18.57 9.73
CA PHE A 98 12.47 17.57 10.01
C PHE A 98 13.79 17.92 9.34
N ARG A 99 14.88 17.82 10.08
CA ARG A 99 16.20 18.35 9.65
C ARG A 99 17.36 17.37 9.82
N ARG A 100 17.12 16.21 10.44
CA ARG A 100 18.13 15.19 10.71
C ARG A 100 17.71 13.91 10.00
N PHE A 101 18.52 13.47 9.04
CA PHE A 101 18.25 12.30 8.24
C PHE A 101 19.44 11.34 8.35
N PHE A 102 19.14 10.07 8.55
CA PHE A 102 20.06 8.96 8.36
C PHE A 102 19.69 8.29 7.05
N GLU A 103 20.44 8.57 6.00
CA GLU A 103 20.23 7.99 4.67
C GLU A 103 20.70 6.54 4.68
N THR A 104 19.77 5.61 4.42
CA THR A 104 20.09 4.18 4.31
C THR A 104 20.52 3.83 2.88
N THR A 105 21.15 2.68 2.72
CA THR A 105 21.32 2.03 1.42
C THR A 105 20.33 0.86 1.35
N ASN A 106 19.62 0.73 0.23
CA ASN A 106 18.60 -0.31 0.08
C ASN A 106 19.13 -1.70 0.45
N SER A 107 18.43 -2.38 1.38
CA SER A 107 18.72 -3.76 1.79
C SER A 107 20.15 -3.96 2.32
N VAL A 108 20.72 -2.95 2.96
CA VAL A 108 22.00 -3.02 3.65
C VAL A 108 21.78 -2.78 5.13
N LYS A 109 22.36 -3.64 5.98
CA LYS A 109 22.39 -3.42 7.43
C LYS A 109 23.30 -2.24 7.80
N HIS A 110 22.76 -1.32 8.59
CA HIS A 110 23.44 -0.16 9.13
C HIS A 110 23.41 -0.16 10.65
N ARG A 111 24.51 0.25 11.27
CA ARG A 111 24.58 0.57 12.69
C ARG A 111 24.28 2.05 12.91
N VAL A 112 23.23 2.37 13.67
CA VAL A 112 22.90 3.73 14.10
C VAL A 112 23.29 3.89 15.57
N SER A 113 24.16 4.86 15.85
CA SER A 113 24.65 5.14 17.21
C SER A 113 24.06 6.45 17.75
N GLY A 114 23.44 6.36 18.91
CA GLY A 114 22.84 7.48 19.63
C GLY A 114 23.32 7.58 21.09
N PRO A 115 22.87 8.60 21.84
CA PRO A 115 23.28 8.78 23.24
C PRO A 115 22.79 7.65 24.17
N LYS A 116 21.74 6.91 23.77
CA LYS A 116 21.15 5.81 24.54
C LYS A 116 21.76 4.45 24.20
N GLY A 117 22.47 4.33 23.08
CA GLY A 117 23.09 3.10 22.63
C GLY A 117 23.14 2.96 21.12
N ASP A 118 23.39 1.73 20.70
CA ASP A 118 23.57 1.31 19.32
C ASP A 118 22.38 0.47 18.86
N LEU A 119 21.90 0.70 17.64
CA LEU A 119 20.82 -0.05 17.01
C LEU A 119 21.25 -0.50 15.62
N ASP A 120 21.04 -1.76 15.27
CA ASP A 120 21.18 -2.21 13.89
C ASP A 120 19.83 -2.07 13.17
N VAL A 121 19.85 -1.43 11.99
CA VAL A 121 18.66 -1.21 11.16
C VAL A 121 18.93 -1.59 9.72
N MET A 122 17.90 -2.04 9.01
CA MET A 122 17.92 -2.18 7.56
C MET A 122 16.58 -1.72 6.99
N ILE A 123 16.62 -0.90 5.95
CA ILE A 123 15.41 -0.56 5.19
C ILE A 123 15.46 -1.30 3.85
N ILE A 124 14.45 -2.12 3.59
CA ILE A 124 14.26 -2.76 2.29
C ILE A 124 13.37 -1.83 1.48
N ALA A 125 13.98 -0.99 0.63
CA ALA A 125 13.29 -0.03 -0.22
C ALA A 125 12.92 -0.67 -1.57
N LEU A 126 11.63 -0.72 -1.84
CA LEU A 126 11.07 -1.03 -3.15
C LEU A 126 11.10 0.22 -4.01
N ARG A 127 11.59 0.06 -5.25
CA ARG A 127 11.90 1.19 -6.12
C ARG A 127 11.16 1.12 -7.45
N ALA A 128 10.29 0.13 -7.68
CA ALA A 128 9.56 0.07 -8.94
C ALA A 128 8.49 1.18 -8.97
N PRO A 129 8.20 1.78 -10.13
CA PRO A 129 7.14 2.79 -10.26
C PRO A 129 5.76 2.30 -9.80
N ALA A 130 5.54 0.98 -9.80
CA ALA A 130 4.30 0.37 -9.37
C ALA A 130 4.15 0.23 -7.84
N ASP A 131 5.25 0.26 -7.08
CA ASP A 131 5.24 0.25 -5.60
C ASP A 131 4.65 1.58 -5.07
N GLY A 132 4.28 1.70 -3.78
CA GLY A 132 3.71 2.92 -3.14
C GLY A 132 4.42 4.21 -3.59
N PRO A 133 3.88 5.43 -3.51
CA PRO A 133 4.16 6.59 -4.39
C PRO A 133 5.60 6.74 -4.93
N ILE A 134 5.98 5.90 -5.91
CA ILE A 134 7.36 5.70 -6.40
C ILE A 134 8.37 5.35 -5.29
N GLY A 135 8.06 4.34 -4.48
CA GLY A 135 8.73 3.98 -3.25
C GLY A 135 7.80 3.33 -2.21
N ASP A 136 8.14 2.13 -1.74
CA ASP A 136 7.56 1.49 -0.56
C ASP A 136 8.68 0.79 0.23
N SER A 137 8.55 0.61 1.55
CA SER A 137 9.63 0.01 2.33
C SER A 137 9.22 -0.69 3.62
N GLY A 138 10.01 -1.70 4.00
CA GLY A 138 9.98 -2.34 5.31
C GLY A 138 11.23 -2.00 6.13
N LEU A 139 11.09 -1.93 7.46
CA LEU A 139 12.15 -1.65 8.42
C LEU A 139 12.46 -2.90 9.25
N VAL A 140 13.73 -3.27 9.30
CA VAL A 140 14.28 -4.23 10.26
C VAL A 140 14.98 -3.47 11.37
N VAL A 141 14.75 -3.90 12.61
CA VAL A 141 15.30 -3.31 13.83
C VAL A 141 15.87 -4.42 14.71
N ASP A 142 17.14 -4.30 15.11
CA ASP A 142 17.82 -5.21 16.02
C ASP A 142 18.46 -4.42 17.17
N ASP A 143 17.98 -4.66 18.40
CA ASP A 143 18.49 -4.04 19.63
C ASP A 143 19.60 -4.86 20.32
N GLY A 144 20.08 -5.92 19.67
CA GLY A 144 21.08 -6.87 20.15
C GLY A 144 20.50 -8.06 20.90
N ASP A 145 19.23 -7.98 21.34
CA ASP A 145 18.51 -9.06 22.01
C ASP A 145 17.28 -9.53 21.21
N THR A 146 16.60 -8.62 20.51
CA THR A 146 15.37 -8.89 19.73
C THR A 146 15.47 -8.29 18.33
N VAL A 147 15.10 -9.09 17.31
CA VAL A 147 14.97 -8.65 15.92
C VAL A 147 13.50 -8.50 15.54
N ALA A 148 13.08 -7.29 15.15
CA ALA A 148 11.75 -7.02 14.63
C ALA A 148 11.81 -6.60 13.16
N PHE A 149 10.98 -7.22 12.32
CA PHE A 149 10.76 -6.82 10.94
C PHE A 149 9.38 -6.19 10.80
N ASN A 150 9.34 -4.85 10.77
CA ASN A 150 8.17 -4.11 10.34
C ASN A 150 8.14 -4.08 8.80
N MET A 151 7.60 -5.14 8.21
CA MET A 151 7.43 -5.25 6.76
C MET A 151 6.39 -4.25 6.24
N ASN A 152 5.46 -3.83 7.09
CA ASN A 152 4.37 -2.94 6.73
C ASN A 152 3.58 -3.50 5.52
N ASP A 153 3.24 -2.71 4.49
CA ASP A 153 2.63 -3.14 3.24
C ASP A 153 3.59 -3.26 2.06
N ALA A 154 4.89 -3.10 2.32
CA ALA A 154 5.93 -3.40 1.36
C ALA A 154 5.85 -4.86 0.90
N ARG A 155 6.38 -5.10 -0.30
CA ARG A 155 6.38 -6.40 -0.98
C ARG A 155 7.78 -6.80 -1.45
N PRO A 156 8.75 -6.91 -0.53
CA PRO A 156 10.13 -7.26 -0.83
C PRO A 156 10.23 -8.57 -1.61
N VAL A 157 10.97 -8.49 -2.73
CA VAL A 157 11.21 -9.63 -3.63
C VAL A 157 12.36 -10.53 -3.15
N ASP A 158 13.23 -10.01 -2.30
CA ASP A 158 14.34 -10.74 -1.69
C ASP A 158 14.33 -10.54 -0.18
N LEU A 159 14.23 -11.66 0.53
CA LEU A 159 14.22 -11.74 2.00
C LEU A 159 15.44 -12.51 2.53
N ASP A 160 16.32 -13.01 1.65
CA ASP A 160 17.49 -13.80 2.08
C ASP A 160 18.47 -12.94 2.90
N VAL A 161 18.45 -11.62 2.65
CA VAL A 161 19.19 -10.61 3.42
C VAL A 161 18.81 -10.59 4.91
N LEU A 162 17.57 -10.93 5.27
CA LEU A 162 17.14 -10.98 6.67
C LEU A 162 17.93 -12.04 7.44
N ALA A 163 17.93 -13.28 6.93
CA ALA A 163 18.63 -14.38 7.55
C ALA A 163 20.15 -14.20 7.52
N ALA A 164 20.68 -13.61 6.43
CA ALA A 164 22.11 -13.37 6.28
C ALA A 164 22.64 -12.32 7.28
N ASP A 165 21.91 -11.22 7.48
CA ASP A 165 22.40 -10.07 8.25
C ASP A 165 21.89 -10.04 9.69
N PHE A 166 20.70 -10.57 9.97
CA PHE A 166 20.04 -10.52 11.28
C PHE A 166 19.78 -11.92 11.89
N GLY A 167 19.89 -12.98 11.10
CA GLY A 167 19.59 -14.33 11.58
C GLY A 167 18.09 -14.55 11.77
N HIS A 168 17.68 -14.94 12.98
CA HIS A 168 16.28 -15.22 13.28
C HIS A 168 15.50 -13.91 13.53
N VAL A 169 14.36 -13.75 12.86
CA VAL A 169 13.44 -12.64 13.13
C VAL A 169 12.49 -13.07 14.25
N ASP A 170 12.41 -12.31 15.34
CA ASP A 170 11.53 -12.66 16.46
C ASP A 170 10.09 -12.18 16.23
N VAL A 171 9.93 -10.97 15.69
CA VAL A 171 8.64 -10.31 15.50
C VAL A 171 8.51 -9.83 14.05
N HIS A 172 7.40 -10.16 13.39
CA HIS A 172 7.13 -9.77 12.01
C HIS A 172 5.76 -9.07 11.90
N MET A 173 5.76 -7.82 11.47
CA MET A 173 4.55 -7.04 11.22
C MET A 173 4.31 -6.96 9.72
N LEU A 174 3.18 -7.44 9.22
CA LEU A 174 2.90 -7.48 7.78
C LEU A 174 1.45 -7.14 7.41
N GLN A 175 1.28 -6.58 6.22
CA GLN A 175 -0.03 -6.32 5.63
C GLN A 175 -0.80 -7.62 5.36
N TYR A 176 -2.02 -7.68 5.90
CA TYR A 176 -2.96 -8.76 5.62
C TYR A 176 -4.23 -8.30 4.88
N SER A 177 -4.52 -7.00 4.93
CA SER A 177 -5.68 -6.39 4.28
C SER A 177 -5.20 -5.29 3.35
N GLY A 178 -5.39 -5.47 2.05
CA GLY A 178 -4.70 -4.65 1.06
C GLY A 178 -5.33 -3.27 0.84
N ALA A 179 -4.48 -2.25 0.66
CA ALA A 179 -4.84 -0.92 0.19
C ALA A 179 -5.21 -0.90 -1.30
N ILE A 180 -6.46 -1.22 -1.66
CA ILE A 180 -6.85 -1.38 -3.07
C ILE A 180 -8.37 -1.32 -3.32
N TRP A 181 -8.79 -0.74 -4.45
CA TRP A 181 -10.21 -0.53 -4.78
C TRP A 181 -10.88 -1.64 -5.62
N TYR A 182 -10.11 -2.49 -6.31
CA TYR A 182 -10.68 -3.55 -7.18
C TYR A 182 -11.22 -4.74 -6.36
N PRO A 183 -12.39 -5.32 -6.64
CA PRO A 183 -13.34 -4.99 -7.70
C PRO A 183 -14.44 -3.98 -7.29
N MET A 184 -14.39 -3.43 -6.07
CA MET A 184 -15.48 -2.68 -5.45
C MET A 184 -16.00 -1.53 -6.32
N VAL A 185 -15.09 -0.67 -6.79
CA VAL A 185 -15.43 0.52 -7.60
C VAL A 185 -15.74 0.22 -9.07
N TYR A 186 -15.54 -1.02 -9.53
CA TYR A 186 -15.65 -1.32 -10.96
C TYR A 186 -17.11 -1.56 -11.35
N ASP A 187 -17.57 -1.00 -12.47
CA ASP A 187 -18.86 -1.32 -13.05
C ASP A 187 -18.80 -2.68 -13.75
N MET A 188 -19.35 -3.70 -13.06
CA MET A 188 -19.41 -5.07 -13.55
C MET A 188 -20.54 -5.84 -12.86
N PRO A 189 -21.00 -6.97 -13.41
CA PRO A 189 -22.05 -7.78 -12.80
C PRO A 189 -21.72 -8.20 -11.37
N THR A 190 -22.70 -8.15 -10.46
CA THR A 190 -22.53 -8.47 -9.02
C THR A 190 -21.83 -9.81 -8.79
N ARG A 191 -22.26 -10.87 -9.48
CA ARG A 191 -21.64 -12.19 -9.39
C ARG A 191 -20.15 -12.20 -9.77
N ALA A 192 -19.75 -11.35 -10.71
CA ALA A 192 -18.35 -11.20 -11.08
C ALA A 192 -17.58 -10.45 -9.98
N LYS A 193 -18.16 -9.37 -9.41
CA LYS A 193 -17.57 -8.68 -8.25
C LYS A 193 -17.34 -9.63 -7.09
N GLU A 194 -18.35 -10.42 -6.73
CA GLU A 194 -18.26 -11.41 -5.66
C GLU A 194 -17.12 -12.40 -5.89
N ALA A 195 -17.07 -13.01 -7.08
CA ALA A 195 -16.04 -13.97 -7.42
C ALA A 195 -14.62 -13.37 -7.38
N PHE A 196 -14.43 -12.17 -7.94
CA PHE A 196 -13.15 -11.47 -7.90
C PHE A 196 -12.78 -11.00 -6.50
N GLY A 197 -13.76 -10.58 -5.70
CA GLY A 197 -13.59 -10.19 -4.30
C GLY A 197 -13.07 -11.36 -3.46
N THR A 198 -13.77 -12.50 -3.50
CA THR A 198 -13.34 -13.72 -2.80
C THR A 198 -11.97 -14.19 -3.26
N GLN A 199 -11.71 -14.21 -4.58
CA GLN A 199 -10.40 -14.60 -5.10
C GLN A 199 -9.29 -13.66 -4.60
N LYS A 200 -9.57 -12.36 -4.52
CA LYS A 200 -8.59 -11.37 -4.08
C LYS A 200 -8.30 -11.46 -2.59
N ARG A 201 -9.34 -11.61 -1.76
CA ARG A 201 -9.22 -11.86 -0.31
C ARG A 201 -8.36 -13.11 -0.07
N GLN A 202 -8.62 -14.19 -0.79
CA GLN A 202 -7.84 -15.42 -0.67
C GLN A 202 -6.37 -15.21 -1.08
N ARG A 203 -6.10 -14.54 -2.21
CA ARG A 203 -4.74 -14.26 -2.67
C ARG A 203 -3.94 -13.40 -1.69
N GLN A 204 -4.59 -12.45 -1.01
CA GLN A 204 -3.94 -11.69 0.06
C GLN A 204 -3.50 -12.62 1.19
N MET A 205 -4.40 -13.51 1.66
CA MET A 205 -4.08 -14.48 2.72
C MET A 205 -2.97 -15.46 2.30
N ASP A 206 -2.97 -15.92 1.05
CA ASP A 206 -1.92 -16.77 0.48
C ASP A 206 -0.56 -16.06 0.51
N ARG A 207 -0.52 -14.78 0.13
CA ARG A 207 0.69 -13.96 0.16
C ARG A 207 1.21 -13.79 1.58
N CYS A 208 0.35 -13.50 2.56
CA CYS A 208 0.77 -13.37 3.96
C CYS A 208 1.39 -14.66 4.48
N ARG A 209 0.77 -15.82 4.19
CA ARG A 209 1.32 -17.13 4.57
C ARG A 209 2.69 -17.39 3.95
N GLN A 210 2.89 -17.01 2.68
CA GLN A 210 4.21 -17.12 2.04
C GLN A 210 5.25 -16.28 2.75
N TYR A 211 4.94 -15.03 3.10
CA TYR A 211 5.86 -14.18 3.85
C TYR A 211 6.14 -14.68 5.27
N ILE A 212 5.11 -15.13 6.00
CA ILE A 212 5.27 -15.74 7.32
C ILE A 212 6.21 -16.95 7.24
N ALA A 213 6.02 -17.83 6.25
CA ALA A 213 6.85 -19.00 6.06
C ALA A 213 8.29 -18.66 5.63
N GLN A 214 8.48 -17.65 4.78
CA GLN A 214 9.80 -17.23 4.30
C GLN A 214 10.61 -16.53 5.40
N VAL A 215 9.98 -15.65 6.18
CA VAL A 215 10.63 -14.93 7.29
C VAL A 215 10.85 -15.87 8.48
N GLY A 216 9.91 -16.79 8.74
CA GLY A 216 10.03 -17.78 9.81
C GLY A 216 9.96 -17.18 11.22
N ALA A 217 9.34 -16.01 11.38
CA ALA A 217 9.29 -15.32 12.66
C ALA A 217 8.44 -16.04 13.72
N THR A 218 8.80 -15.85 15.00
CA THR A 218 8.08 -16.44 16.14
C THR A 218 6.72 -15.78 16.33
N TRP A 219 6.67 -14.45 16.30
CA TRP A 219 5.47 -13.65 16.54
C TRP A 219 5.08 -12.85 15.31
N ILE A 220 3.80 -12.88 14.97
CA ILE A 220 3.23 -12.17 13.83
C ILE A 220 2.23 -11.13 14.34
N ILE A 221 2.44 -9.87 13.98
CA ILE A 221 1.51 -8.78 14.29
C ILE A 221 0.79 -8.38 12.99
N PRO A 222 -0.55 -8.48 12.91
CA PRO A 222 -1.30 -7.97 11.76
C PRO A 222 -1.09 -6.45 11.66
N SER A 223 -0.75 -5.95 10.47
CA SER A 223 -0.47 -4.52 10.24
C SER A 223 -1.10 -4.03 8.92
N ALA A 224 -1.10 -2.72 8.72
CA ALA A 224 -1.38 -2.02 7.45
C ALA A 224 -2.73 -2.39 6.79
N GLY A 225 -3.77 -2.46 7.61
CA GLY A 225 -5.16 -2.58 7.16
C GLY A 225 -6.03 -3.38 8.13
N PRO A 226 -7.35 -3.49 7.84
CA PRO A 226 -8.05 -2.60 6.93
C PRO A 226 -8.24 -1.22 7.60
N PRO A 227 -8.34 -0.14 6.82
CA PRO A 227 -8.97 1.09 7.30
C PRO A 227 -10.47 0.84 7.54
N CYS A 228 -11.16 1.78 8.20
CA CYS A 228 -12.62 1.82 8.16
C CYS A 228 -13.15 3.00 7.35
N PHE A 229 -14.39 2.86 6.88
CA PHE A 229 -15.09 3.83 6.06
C PHE A 229 -16.27 4.40 6.83
N LEU A 230 -16.11 5.61 7.38
CA LEU A 230 -17.11 6.22 8.27
C LEU A 230 -18.11 7.13 7.54
N ASP A 231 -17.82 7.50 6.29
CA ASP A 231 -18.76 8.24 5.46
C ASP A 231 -19.94 7.34 5.07
N PRO A 232 -21.20 7.77 5.27
CA PRO A 232 -22.37 7.01 4.82
C PRO A 232 -22.32 6.56 3.36
N GLU A 233 -21.66 7.32 2.47
CA GLU A 233 -21.50 6.97 1.05
C GLU A 233 -20.61 5.74 0.79
N LEU A 234 -19.76 5.38 1.75
CA LEU A 234 -18.76 4.30 1.64
C LEU A 234 -18.94 3.22 2.72
N ARG A 235 -19.98 3.33 3.55
CA ARG A 235 -20.20 2.47 4.73
C ARG A 235 -20.30 0.99 4.38
N ASP A 236 -20.76 0.68 3.17
CA ASP A 236 -20.89 -0.67 2.59
C ASP A 236 -19.55 -1.36 2.34
N LEU A 237 -18.45 -0.61 2.29
CA LEU A 237 -17.10 -1.19 2.12
C LEU A 237 -16.57 -1.86 3.40
N ASN A 238 -17.12 -1.54 4.58
CA ASN A 238 -16.72 -2.22 5.83
C ASN A 238 -17.30 -3.65 5.87
N ASP A 239 -16.46 -4.64 6.18
CA ASP A 239 -16.91 -6.02 6.43
C ASP A 239 -17.44 -6.17 7.87
N ASP A 240 -18.66 -5.74 8.14
CA ASP A 240 -19.31 -5.87 9.47
C ASP A 240 -20.40 -6.96 9.52
N HIS A 241 -20.55 -7.72 8.44
CA HIS A 241 -21.53 -8.80 8.28
C HIS A 241 -20.90 -10.12 7.80
N GLY A 242 -19.56 -10.19 7.70
CA GLY A 242 -18.83 -11.40 7.37
C GLY A 242 -18.94 -11.80 5.90
N ASP A 243 -18.92 -10.83 4.98
CA ASP A 243 -19.02 -11.07 3.55
C ASP A 243 -17.73 -11.71 3.00
N PRO A 244 -17.75 -12.97 2.53
CA PRO A 244 -16.57 -13.63 1.99
C PRO A 244 -16.02 -12.99 0.70
N ALA A 245 -16.77 -12.09 0.06
CA ALA A 245 -16.32 -11.31 -1.08
C ALA A 245 -15.70 -9.95 -0.71
N ASN A 246 -15.84 -9.49 0.53
CA ASN A 246 -15.23 -8.24 0.96
C ASN A 246 -13.70 -8.38 0.99
N ILE A 247 -13.00 -7.42 0.40
CA ILE A 247 -11.55 -7.39 0.22
C ILE A 247 -10.80 -6.72 1.39
N PHE A 248 -11.54 -6.28 2.41
CA PHE A 248 -11.04 -5.62 3.61
C PHE A 248 -11.27 -6.50 4.86
N PRO A 249 -10.71 -7.73 4.91
CA PRO A 249 -10.78 -8.54 6.12
C PRO A 249 -10.09 -7.83 7.28
N ASP A 250 -10.55 -8.09 8.51
CA ASP A 250 -9.96 -7.56 9.75
C ASP A 250 -8.96 -8.52 10.40
N GLN A 251 -8.38 -8.07 11.52
CA GLN A 251 -7.29 -8.73 12.25
C GLN A 251 -7.74 -10.12 12.71
N MET A 252 -8.97 -10.27 13.18
CA MET A 252 -9.49 -11.55 13.67
C MET A 252 -9.67 -12.57 12.56
N VAL A 253 -10.11 -12.13 11.37
CA VAL A 253 -10.14 -12.98 10.17
C VAL A 253 -8.74 -13.49 9.83
N PHE A 254 -7.74 -12.63 9.84
CA PHE A 254 -6.36 -13.01 9.53
C PHE A 254 -5.76 -13.97 10.57
N LEU A 255 -5.97 -13.70 11.86
CA LEU A 255 -5.50 -14.56 12.94
C LEU A 255 -6.17 -15.95 12.92
N ASP A 256 -7.47 -16.02 12.59
CA ASP A 256 -8.15 -17.30 12.35
C ASP A 256 -7.58 -18.04 11.13
N GLN A 257 -7.27 -17.33 10.04
CA GLN A 257 -6.59 -17.91 8.89
C GLN A 257 -5.22 -18.49 9.24
N MET A 258 -4.44 -17.82 10.09
CA MET A 258 -3.17 -18.34 10.57
C MET A 258 -3.34 -19.63 11.39
N ARG A 259 -4.24 -19.63 12.39
CA ARG A 259 -4.52 -20.78 13.25
C ARG A 259 -4.97 -22.01 12.46
N ARG A 260 -5.86 -21.81 11.48
CA ARG A 260 -6.34 -22.90 10.58
C ARG A 260 -5.23 -23.52 9.74
N HIS A 261 -4.09 -22.85 9.57
CA HIS A 261 -2.92 -23.33 8.85
C HIS A 261 -1.73 -23.64 9.77
N GLY A 262 -1.97 -23.82 11.08
CA GLY A 262 -0.96 -24.30 12.03
C GLY A 262 0.02 -23.24 12.53
N HIS A 263 -0.34 -21.95 12.43
CA HIS A 263 0.45 -20.85 13.00
C HIS A 263 -0.32 -20.19 14.16
N ASP A 264 0.15 -20.43 15.39
CA ASP A 264 -0.47 -19.91 16.62
C ASP A 264 0.23 -18.64 17.17
N GLY A 265 1.32 -18.20 16.57
CA GLY A 265 2.11 -17.02 17.00
C GLY A 265 1.52 -15.66 16.61
N GLY A 266 0.22 -15.57 16.35
CA GLY A 266 -0.43 -14.31 15.95
C GLY A 266 -0.83 -13.45 17.15
N LEU A 267 -0.52 -12.15 17.12
CA LEU A 267 -0.82 -11.19 18.19
C LEU A 267 -1.87 -10.18 17.74
N LEU A 268 -3.05 -10.20 18.36
CA LEU A 268 -4.04 -9.14 18.16
C LEU A 268 -3.54 -7.88 18.87
N MET A 269 -3.41 -6.75 18.16
CA MET A 269 -3.02 -5.48 18.76
C MET A 269 -3.92 -4.36 18.23
N ILE A 270 -4.67 -3.73 19.13
CA ILE A 270 -5.43 -2.50 18.87
C ILE A 270 -4.58 -1.27 19.23
N PRO A 271 -4.93 -0.05 18.78
CA PRO A 271 -4.26 1.17 19.20
C PRO A 271 -4.08 1.24 20.73
N GLY A 272 -2.86 1.50 21.19
CA GLY A 272 -2.48 1.52 22.60
C GLY A 272 -2.09 0.15 23.18
N SER A 273 -2.24 -0.95 22.44
CA SER A 273 -1.74 -2.26 22.89
C SER A 273 -0.22 -2.28 22.90
N THR A 274 0.36 -2.92 23.92
CA THR A 274 1.82 -3.07 24.09
C THR A 274 2.21 -4.54 24.16
N ALA A 275 3.32 -4.91 23.53
CA ALA A 275 3.90 -6.24 23.58
C ALA A 275 5.39 -6.16 23.92
N GLU A 276 5.83 -6.92 24.93
CA GLU A 276 7.21 -6.91 25.44
C GLU A 276 7.97 -8.19 25.10
N PHE A 277 9.17 -8.03 24.52
CA PHE A 277 9.97 -9.13 24.00
C PHE A 277 11.41 -9.13 24.52
N THR A 278 11.98 -10.33 24.63
CA THR A 278 13.43 -10.59 24.71
C THR A 278 13.74 -11.80 23.84
N GLY A 279 14.44 -11.57 22.72
CA GLY A 279 14.45 -12.51 21.60
C GLY A 279 13.03 -12.97 21.25
N SER A 280 12.87 -14.27 21.07
CA SER A 280 11.58 -14.91 20.74
C SER A 280 10.63 -15.05 21.93
N GLN A 281 11.03 -14.68 23.16
CA GLN A 281 10.16 -14.75 24.32
C GLN A 281 9.26 -13.52 24.39
N LEU A 282 7.94 -13.73 24.36
CA LEU A 282 6.92 -12.74 24.71
C LEU A 282 6.71 -12.76 26.24
N HIS A 283 6.99 -11.63 26.90
CA HIS A 283 6.80 -11.48 28.35
C HIS A 283 5.38 -11.01 28.69
N SER A 284 4.83 -10.12 27.89
CA SER A 284 3.49 -9.56 28.10
C SER A 284 2.88 -9.07 26.78
N LEU A 285 1.56 -9.19 26.66
CA LEU A 285 0.71 -8.49 25.71
C LEU A 285 -0.38 -7.80 26.53
N THR A 286 -0.42 -6.48 26.53
CA THR A 286 -1.34 -5.68 27.34
C THR A 286 -2.17 -4.77 26.44
N HIS A 287 -3.49 -4.80 26.64
CA HIS A 287 -4.43 -3.95 25.93
C HIS A 287 -4.91 -2.78 26.80
N PRO A 288 -5.34 -1.66 26.19
CA PRO A 288 -5.98 -0.57 26.94
C PRO A 288 -7.41 -0.91 27.39
N LEU A 289 -7.96 -2.03 26.91
CA LEU A 289 -9.28 -2.56 27.23
C LEU A 289 -9.15 -4.04 27.66
N PRO A 290 -10.12 -4.60 28.40
CA PRO A 290 -10.20 -6.04 28.63
C PRO A 290 -10.23 -6.85 27.32
N ASP A 291 -9.62 -8.05 27.32
CA ASP A 291 -9.49 -8.91 26.12
C ASP A 291 -10.83 -9.19 25.41
N ASP A 292 -11.90 -9.39 26.16
CA ASP A 292 -13.25 -9.63 25.63
C ASP A 292 -13.82 -8.40 24.92
N GLU A 293 -13.61 -7.20 25.46
CA GLU A 293 -13.98 -5.94 24.80
C GLU A 293 -13.13 -5.70 23.54
N VAL A 294 -11.86 -6.09 23.54
CA VAL A 294 -10.98 -6.01 22.36
C VAL A 294 -11.48 -6.93 21.24
N GLU A 295 -11.80 -8.18 21.56
CA GLU A 295 -12.35 -9.13 20.59
C GLU A 295 -13.72 -8.70 20.06
N GLU A 296 -14.56 -8.08 20.90
CA GLU A 296 -15.89 -7.60 20.53
C GLU A 296 -15.85 -6.54 19.40
N ILE A 297 -14.81 -5.70 19.34
CA ILE A 297 -14.61 -4.69 18.27
C ILE A 297 -14.62 -5.34 16.87
N PHE A 298 -14.14 -6.57 16.76
CA PHE A 298 -14.00 -7.27 15.48
C PHE A 298 -15.07 -8.34 15.25
N THR A 299 -15.79 -8.73 16.29
CA THR A 299 -16.72 -9.86 16.26
C THR A 299 -18.17 -9.40 16.37
N THR A 300 -18.78 -9.51 17.55
CA THR A 300 -20.21 -9.23 17.75
C THR A 300 -20.54 -7.74 17.79
N GLY A 301 -19.60 -6.88 18.16
CA GLY A 301 -19.82 -5.44 18.35
C GLY A 301 -19.34 -4.56 17.19
N LYS A 302 -18.80 -5.14 16.11
CA LYS A 302 -18.15 -4.37 15.03
C LYS A 302 -19.05 -3.31 14.39
N ALA A 303 -20.31 -3.66 14.08
CA ALA A 303 -21.25 -2.74 13.46
C ALA A 303 -21.57 -1.53 14.38
N ASP A 304 -21.82 -1.80 15.67
CA ASP A 304 -22.11 -0.78 16.68
C ASP A 304 -20.88 0.10 16.96
N TYR A 305 -19.69 -0.50 17.00
CA TYR A 305 -18.42 0.22 17.13
C TYR A 305 -18.22 1.20 15.97
N LEU A 306 -18.39 0.74 14.74
CA LEU A 306 -18.24 1.57 13.53
C LEU A 306 -19.27 2.70 13.49
N GLU A 307 -20.52 2.43 13.88
CA GLU A 307 -21.56 3.47 13.96
C GLU A 307 -21.23 4.51 15.02
N ALA A 308 -20.83 4.10 16.23
CA ALA A 308 -20.41 5.02 17.28
C ALA A 308 -19.19 5.84 16.86
N PHE A 309 -18.24 5.23 16.15
CA PHE A 309 -17.07 5.93 15.63
C PHE A 309 -17.45 6.94 14.53
N ALA A 310 -18.33 6.56 13.60
CA ALA A 310 -18.85 7.47 12.57
C ALA A 310 -19.55 8.69 13.17
N GLN A 311 -20.34 8.50 14.24
CA GLN A 311 -20.98 9.61 14.96
C GLN A 311 -19.97 10.56 15.60
N ARG A 312 -18.90 10.04 16.22
CA ARG A 312 -17.82 10.86 16.79
C ARG A 312 -17.06 11.64 15.72
N MET A 313 -16.82 11.01 14.56
CA MET A 313 -16.04 11.59 13.46
C MET A 313 -16.87 12.44 12.48
N ALA A 314 -18.19 12.48 12.62
CA ALA A 314 -19.06 13.25 11.73
C ALA A 314 -18.66 14.74 11.58
N PRO A 315 -18.27 15.47 12.66
CA PRO A 315 -17.79 16.85 12.52
C PRO A 315 -16.47 16.94 11.76
N VAL A 316 -15.56 15.97 11.95
CA VAL A 316 -14.27 15.91 11.25
C VAL A 316 -14.49 15.63 9.77
N LEU A 317 -15.33 14.64 9.44
CA LEU A 317 -15.72 14.34 8.06
C LEU A 317 -16.36 15.55 7.36
N ALA A 318 -17.25 16.27 8.04
CA ALA A 318 -17.87 17.48 7.50
C ALA A 318 -16.84 18.60 7.26
N ALA A 319 -15.88 18.78 8.18
CA ALA A 319 -14.81 19.75 8.03
C ALA A 319 -13.90 19.39 6.83
N GLU A 320 -13.52 18.13 6.68
CA GLU A 320 -12.73 17.66 5.54
C GLU A 320 -13.46 17.89 4.22
N LYS A 321 -14.75 17.50 4.11
CA LYS A 321 -15.56 17.74 2.91
C LYS A 321 -15.70 19.23 2.57
N ALA A 322 -15.73 20.10 3.58
CA ALA A 322 -15.80 21.54 3.36
C ALA A 322 -14.52 22.14 2.75
N THR A 323 -13.38 21.43 2.79
CA THR A 323 -12.14 21.86 2.13
C THR A 323 -12.10 21.57 0.63
N TRP A 324 -13.00 20.71 0.14
CA TRP A 324 -13.03 20.32 -1.26
C TRP A 324 -13.42 21.50 -2.14
N ALA A 325 -12.87 21.55 -3.35
CA ALA A 325 -13.27 22.52 -4.34
C ALA A 325 -14.77 22.40 -4.69
N SER A 326 -15.39 23.51 -5.08
CA SER A 326 -16.77 23.51 -5.57
C SER A 326 -16.96 22.51 -6.72
N ALA A 327 -18.05 21.74 -6.70
CA ALA A 327 -18.43 20.88 -7.83
C ALA A 327 -18.71 21.68 -9.11
N HIS A 328 -19.16 22.93 -8.97
CA HIS A 328 -19.45 23.85 -10.07
C HIS A 328 -18.24 24.72 -10.43
N GLY A 329 -18.05 24.97 -11.73
CA GLY A 329 -17.04 25.86 -12.27
C GLY A 329 -16.93 25.73 -13.79
N ASP A 330 -15.93 26.38 -14.38
CA ASP A 330 -15.62 26.28 -15.82
C ASP A 330 -15.22 24.85 -16.23
N SER A 331 -15.24 24.57 -17.54
CA SER A 331 -14.84 23.27 -18.11
C SER A 331 -13.48 22.81 -17.58
N LEU A 332 -13.37 21.51 -17.31
CA LEU A 332 -12.14 20.87 -16.86
C LEU A 332 -11.21 20.47 -18.00
N LEU A 333 -11.63 20.61 -19.26
CA LEU A 333 -10.85 20.22 -20.42
C LEU A 333 -9.47 20.90 -20.48
N GLU A 334 -9.40 22.23 -20.43
CA GLU A 334 -8.11 22.94 -20.50
C GLU A 334 -7.22 22.68 -19.26
N PRO A 335 -7.73 22.74 -18.02
CA PRO A 335 -6.93 22.35 -16.85
C PRO A 335 -6.36 20.93 -16.93
N LEU A 336 -7.12 19.97 -17.48
CA LEU A 336 -6.65 18.60 -17.67
C LEU A 336 -5.63 18.49 -18.81
N ARG A 337 -5.77 19.28 -19.89
CA ARG A 337 -4.73 19.39 -20.93
C ARG A 337 -3.41 19.88 -20.34
N ASP A 338 -3.46 21.02 -19.65
CA ASP A 338 -2.29 21.63 -19.02
C ASP A 338 -1.61 20.65 -18.05
N ARG A 339 -2.40 19.82 -17.36
CA ARG A 339 -1.89 18.82 -16.42
C ARG A 339 -1.28 17.60 -17.11
N PHE A 340 -1.95 17.03 -18.11
CA PHE A 340 -1.61 15.70 -18.61
C PHE A 340 -0.79 15.70 -19.90
N GLU A 341 -0.97 16.66 -20.80
CA GLU A 341 -0.23 16.67 -22.07
C GLU A 341 1.29 16.78 -21.87
N PRO A 342 1.81 17.64 -20.98
CA PRO A 342 3.25 17.69 -20.72
C PRO A 342 3.82 16.37 -20.18
N ILE A 343 3.05 15.65 -19.36
CA ILE A 343 3.43 14.34 -18.81
C ILE A 343 3.42 13.27 -19.91
N MET A 344 2.39 13.26 -20.76
CA MET A 344 2.30 12.32 -21.89
C MET A 344 3.41 12.54 -22.93
N VAL A 345 3.76 13.80 -23.22
CA VAL A 345 4.84 14.13 -24.15
C VAL A 345 6.18 13.54 -23.69
N GLN A 346 6.42 13.46 -22.38
CA GLN A 346 7.66 12.97 -21.77
C GLN A 346 7.68 11.46 -21.52
N SER A 347 6.62 10.71 -21.84
CA SER A 347 6.48 9.31 -21.40
C SER A 347 6.12 8.34 -22.52
N ASP A 348 7.12 8.04 -23.35
CA ASP A 348 6.96 7.14 -24.50
C ASP A 348 6.50 5.74 -24.07
N GLN A 349 7.20 5.12 -23.13
CA GLN A 349 6.92 3.74 -22.68
C GLN A 349 5.55 3.65 -22.01
N ILE A 350 5.22 4.63 -21.18
CA ILE A 350 3.95 4.64 -20.45
C ILE A 350 2.78 4.87 -21.43
N CYS A 351 2.86 5.87 -22.31
CA CYS A 351 1.81 6.13 -23.29
C CYS A 351 1.59 4.94 -24.23
N ASP A 352 2.68 4.32 -24.72
CA ASP A 352 2.60 3.17 -25.63
C ASP A 352 2.08 1.92 -24.91
N GLY A 353 2.48 1.70 -23.66
CA GLY A 353 1.98 0.63 -22.79
C GLY A 353 0.50 0.78 -22.44
N ILE A 354 -0.02 2.01 -22.35
CA ILE A 354 -1.45 2.28 -22.25
C ILE A 354 -2.13 1.98 -23.58
N GLY A 355 -1.66 2.59 -24.66
CA GLY A 355 -2.00 2.24 -26.04
C GLY A 355 -3.45 2.48 -26.49
N TYR A 356 -4.28 3.13 -25.67
CA TYR A 356 -5.69 3.43 -25.98
C TYR A 356 -6.11 4.79 -25.40
N PRO A 357 -7.10 5.48 -26.01
CA PRO A 357 -7.79 6.58 -25.35
C PRO A 357 -8.54 6.11 -24.11
N VAL A 358 -8.54 6.94 -23.07
CA VAL A 358 -9.21 6.69 -21.78
C VAL A 358 -10.26 7.76 -21.54
N GLU A 359 -11.46 7.32 -21.18
CA GLU A 359 -12.60 8.20 -20.88
C GLU A 359 -12.60 8.63 -19.42
N LEU A 360 -12.68 9.93 -19.17
CA LEU A 360 -12.94 10.53 -17.87
C LEU A 360 -14.32 11.18 -17.89
N ARG A 361 -15.30 10.56 -17.23
CA ARG A 361 -16.62 11.16 -16.96
C ARG A 361 -16.56 11.93 -15.66
N ILE A 362 -16.76 13.25 -15.74
CA ILE A 362 -16.62 14.16 -14.61
C ILE A 362 -17.93 14.94 -14.44
N GLY A 363 -18.84 14.38 -13.65
CA GLY A 363 -20.23 14.87 -13.58
C GLY A 363 -20.90 14.83 -14.95
N ALA A 364 -21.28 15.99 -15.48
CA ALA A 364 -21.88 16.11 -16.82
C ALA A 364 -20.86 16.25 -17.95
N GLU A 365 -19.59 16.49 -17.64
CA GLU A 365 -18.52 16.64 -18.62
C GLU A 365 -17.88 15.28 -18.93
N THR A 366 -17.44 15.10 -20.18
CA THR A 366 -16.62 13.95 -20.57
C THR A 366 -15.37 14.47 -21.23
N VAL A 367 -14.22 14.00 -20.76
CA VAL A 367 -12.89 14.34 -21.28
C VAL A 367 -12.18 13.05 -21.67
N VAL A 368 -11.48 13.06 -22.80
CA VAL A 368 -10.72 11.90 -23.28
C VAL A 368 -9.23 12.19 -23.17
N VAL A 369 -8.50 11.33 -22.46
CA VAL A 369 -7.04 11.31 -22.44
C VAL A 369 -6.58 10.34 -23.54
N ASP A 370 -6.18 10.87 -24.68
CA ASP A 370 -5.81 10.11 -25.88
C ASP A 370 -4.31 9.81 -25.87
N PHE A 371 -3.92 8.75 -25.15
CA PHE A 371 -2.51 8.35 -25.00
C PHE A 371 -1.78 8.10 -26.33
N PRO A 372 -2.36 7.42 -27.34
CA PRO A 372 -1.71 7.26 -28.64
C PRO A 372 -1.39 8.57 -29.36
N LYS A 373 -2.21 9.61 -29.15
CA LYS A 373 -1.99 10.94 -29.75
C LYS A 373 -1.32 11.93 -28.80
N ARG A 374 -1.21 11.59 -27.52
CA ARG A 374 -0.68 12.42 -26.42
C ARG A 374 -1.41 13.76 -26.30
N VAL A 375 -2.74 13.73 -26.45
CA VAL A 375 -3.59 14.91 -26.32
C VAL A 375 -4.77 14.63 -25.39
N VAL A 376 -5.24 15.66 -24.71
CA VAL A 376 -6.49 15.63 -23.96
C VAL A 376 -7.55 16.37 -24.78
N ARG A 377 -8.70 15.74 -25.02
CA ARG A 377 -9.69 16.23 -25.99
C ARG A 377 -11.13 15.96 -25.58
N GLU A 378 -12.04 16.61 -26.30
CA GLU A 378 -13.46 16.27 -26.26
C GLU A 378 -13.71 14.85 -26.81
N PRO A 379 -14.78 14.18 -26.37
CA PRO A 379 -15.16 12.87 -26.89
C PRO A 379 -15.59 12.98 -28.35
N VAL A 380 -15.21 11.98 -29.15
CA VAL A 380 -15.74 11.83 -30.51
C VAL A 380 -17.02 11.02 -30.44
N ALA A 381 -18.03 11.41 -31.23
CA ALA A 381 -19.30 10.68 -31.30
C ALA A 381 -19.08 9.19 -31.61
N ASP A 382 -19.78 8.33 -30.87
CA ASP A 382 -19.73 6.86 -30.98
C ASP A 382 -18.34 6.22 -30.73
N GLU A 383 -17.38 6.96 -30.19
CA GLU A 383 -16.10 6.42 -29.77
C GLU A 383 -16.29 5.41 -28.62
N LYS A 384 -15.57 4.29 -28.69
CA LYS A 384 -15.61 3.24 -27.66
C LYS A 384 -14.31 3.22 -26.89
N PHE A 385 -14.43 3.25 -25.57
CA PHE A 385 -13.29 3.28 -24.68
C PHE A 385 -13.04 1.92 -24.05
N ARG A 386 -11.77 1.53 -24.03
CA ARG A 386 -11.34 0.30 -23.38
C ARG A 386 -11.26 0.46 -21.87
N TYR A 387 -10.88 1.65 -21.40
CA TYR A 387 -10.75 1.99 -19.99
C TYR A 387 -11.48 3.30 -19.76
N GLY A 388 -12.10 3.46 -18.60
CA GLY A 388 -12.63 4.74 -18.20
C GLY A 388 -12.95 4.82 -16.72
N PHE A 389 -13.14 6.06 -16.28
CA PHE A 389 -13.39 6.45 -14.90
C PHE A 389 -14.56 7.43 -14.84
N GLU A 390 -15.40 7.30 -13.82
CA GLU A 390 -16.39 8.31 -13.46
C GLU A 390 -16.02 8.86 -12.08
N ILE A 391 -15.76 10.16 -12.02
CA ILE A 391 -15.20 10.85 -10.84
C ILE A 391 -16.04 12.11 -10.57
N ALA A 392 -16.31 12.40 -9.31
CA ALA A 392 -17.05 13.62 -8.94
C ALA A 392 -16.22 14.89 -9.27
N PRO A 393 -16.83 15.96 -9.84
CA PRO A 393 -16.11 17.16 -10.27
C PRO A 393 -15.31 17.84 -9.16
N GLU A 394 -15.83 17.91 -7.95
CA GLU A 394 -15.18 18.48 -6.77
C GLU A 394 -13.85 17.80 -6.45
N LEU A 395 -13.75 16.48 -6.64
CA LEU A 395 -12.51 15.73 -6.37
C LEU A 395 -11.45 16.08 -7.42
N VAL A 396 -11.83 16.09 -8.71
CA VAL A 396 -10.93 16.48 -9.81
C VAL A 396 -10.48 17.94 -9.68
N ARG A 397 -11.41 18.85 -9.36
CA ARG A 397 -11.07 20.26 -9.12
C ARG A 397 -10.15 20.44 -7.93
N THR A 398 -10.33 19.65 -6.87
CA THR A 398 -9.47 19.69 -5.68
C THR A 398 -8.05 19.27 -6.02
N VAL A 399 -7.86 18.10 -6.65
CA VAL A 399 -6.50 17.64 -7.01
C VAL A 399 -5.80 18.56 -8.02
N LEU A 400 -6.55 19.23 -8.91
CA LEU A 400 -5.99 20.22 -9.83
C LEU A 400 -5.61 21.51 -9.10
N ARG A 401 -6.46 22.03 -8.20
CA ARG A 401 -6.19 23.20 -7.36
C ARG A 401 -4.92 22.99 -6.53
N ASP A 402 -4.78 21.81 -5.95
CA ASP A 402 -3.69 21.46 -5.03
C ASP A 402 -2.44 20.94 -5.77
N ALA A 403 -2.49 20.89 -7.11
CA ALA A 403 -1.42 20.37 -7.96
C ALA A 403 -0.95 18.96 -7.54
N GLU A 404 -1.88 18.10 -7.13
CA GLU A 404 -1.60 16.78 -6.58
C GLU A 404 -0.79 15.93 -7.58
N PRO A 405 0.43 15.47 -7.20
CA PRO A 405 1.32 14.72 -8.08
C PRO A 405 0.88 13.27 -8.31
N ASP A 406 -0.08 12.77 -7.52
CA ASP A 406 -0.47 11.37 -7.49
C ASP A 406 -1.98 11.20 -7.28
N TRP A 407 -2.68 10.86 -8.34
CA TRP A 407 -4.12 10.58 -8.30
C TRP A 407 -4.41 9.18 -7.75
N VAL A 408 -3.43 8.27 -7.73
CA VAL A 408 -3.55 6.97 -7.07
C VAL A 408 -3.62 7.18 -5.56
N ASN A 409 -2.68 7.97 -5.01
CA ASN A 409 -2.60 8.38 -3.60
C ASN A 409 -3.65 9.42 -3.17
N THR A 410 -4.70 9.63 -3.98
CA THR A 410 -5.83 10.52 -3.64
C THR A 410 -7.14 9.97 -4.15
N ILE A 411 -7.48 10.21 -5.42
CA ILE A 411 -8.78 9.85 -5.99
C ILE A 411 -8.97 8.34 -5.97
N PHE A 412 -7.99 7.53 -6.37
CA PHE A 412 -8.24 6.09 -6.52
C PHE A 412 -8.26 5.34 -5.18
N LEU A 413 -7.35 5.65 -4.26
CA LEU A 413 -7.44 5.09 -2.89
C LEU A 413 -8.67 5.61 -2.13
N SER A 414 -9.26 6.76 -2.52
CA SER A 414 -10.50 7.22 -1.90
C SER A 414 -11.70 6.28 -2.08
N THR A 415 -11.67 5.42 -3.11
CA THR A 415 -12.81 4.61 -3.56
C THR A 415 -14.05 5.41 -3.98
N ARG A 416 -14.00 6.75 -4.03
CA ARG A 416 -15.09 7.67 -4.44
C ARG A 416 -15.19 7.86 -5.95
N PHE A 417 -15.02 6.79 -6.71
CA PHE A 417 -15.09 6.81 -8.16
C PHE A 417 -15.68 5.51 -8.67
N ARG A 418 -16.09 5.49 -9.94
CA ARG A 418 -16.39 4.24 -10.65
C ARG A 418 -15.39 4.03 -11.76
N ALA A 419 -15.11 2.77 -12.08
CA ALA A 419 -14.21 2.41 -13.17
C ALA A 419 -14.81 1.33 -14.06
N TRP A 420 -14.47 1.32 -15.35
CA TRP A 420 -14.80 0.20 -16.23
C TRP A 420 -13.59 -0.15 -17.09
N ARG A 421 -13.53 -1.42 -17.50
CA ARG A 421 -12.52 -1.87 -18.45
C ARG A 421 -13.01 -3.01 -19.32
N VAL A 422 -12.52 -3.03 -20.56
CA VAL A 422 -12.61 -4.17 -21.48
C VAL A 422 -11.25 -4.87 -21.50
N GLY A 423 -11.20 -6.07 -20.93
CA GLY A 423 -9.97 -6.87 -20.82
C GLY A 423 -9.21 -6.66 -19.50
N GLY A 424 -7.91 -6.94 -19.53
CA GLY A 424 -7.04 -6.99 -18.36
C GLY A 424 -6.71 -5.64 -17.71
N TYR A 425 -6.12 -5.74 -16.52
CA TYR A 425 -5.48 -4.62 -15.83
C TYR A 425 -4.37 -4.00 -16.70
N ASN A 426 -4.16 -2.69 -16.60
CA ASN A 426 -3.07 -1.99 -17.29
C ASN A 426 -2.26 -1.21 -16.24
N GLU A 427 -1.04 -1.67 -15.95
CA GLU A 427 -0.17 -1.06 -14.93
C GLU A 427 0.36 0.32 -15.36
N TYR A 428 0.61 0.52 -16.66
CA TYR A 428 1.02 1.81 -17.21
C TYR A 428 -0.04 2.89 -16.96
N LEU A 429 -1.33 2.54 -17.07
CA LEU A 429 -2.42 3.50 -16.83
C LEU A 429 -2.38 4.04 -15.40
N TYR A 430 -2.19 3.17 -14.41
CA TYR A 430 -2.11 3.60 -13.02
C TYR A 430 -0.76 4.25 -12.70
N THR A 431 0.32 3.84 -13.37
CA THR A 431 1.62 4.51 -13.24
C THR A 431 1.56 5.94 -13.76
N PHE A 432 0.88 6.20 -14.88
CA PHE A 432 0.64 7.55 -15.37
C PHE A 432 -0.05 8.43 -14.33
N PHE A 433 -1.16 7.95 -13.76
CA PHE A 433 -1.88 8.71 -12.72
C PHE A 433 -1.11 8.85 -11.39
N LYS A 434 -0.06 8.06 -11.16
CA LYS A 434 0.86 8.18 -10.01
C LYS A 434 1.99 9.20 -10.26
N CYS A 435 2.36 9.38 -11.52
CA CYS A 435 3.57 10.09 -11.93
C CYS A 435 3.23 11.41 -12.64
N LEU A 436 2.47 12.29 -11.98
CA LEU A 436 2.03 13.54 -12.60
C LEU A 436 3.03 14.70 -12.39
N THR A 437 4.32 14.42 -12.29
CA THR A 437 5.37 15.47 -12.28
C THR A 437 6.52 15.07 -13.19
N ASP A 438 7.28 16.05 -13.67
CA ASP A 438 8.40 15.82 -14.59
C ASP A 438 9.40 14.80 -14.04
N GLU A 439 9.80 14.94 -12.77
CA GLU A 439 10.76 14.03 -12.12
C GLU A 439 10.21 12.61 -11.99
N ARG A 440 8.94 12.48 -11.58
CA ARG A 440 8.28 11.19 -11.39
C ARG A 440 8.08 10.45 -12.70
N VAL A 441 7.58 11.14 -13.73
CA VAL A 441 7.32 10.53 -15.03
C VAL A 441 8.62 10.16 -15.73
N ALA A 442 9.65 11.01 -15.65
CA ALA A 442 10.96 10.70 -16.23
C ALA A 442 11.59 9.46 -15.57
N TYR A 443 11.49 9.33 -14.24
CA TYR A 443 11.94 8.13 -13.54
C TYR A 443 11.16 6.89 -13.98
N ALA A 444 9.83 6.96 -13.98
CA ALA A 444 8.98 5.83 -14.31
C ALA A 444 9.16 5.36 -15.76
N ASP A 445 9.20 6.30 -16.71
CA ASP A 445 9.42 5.99 -18.13
C ASP A 445 10.82 5.39 -18.37
N GLY A 446 11.85 5.97 -17.72
CA GLY A 446 13.20 5.43 -17.73
C GLY A 446 13.27 4.00 -17.18
N TRP A 447 12.59 3.72 -16.08
CA TRP A 447 12.51 2.37 -15.50
C TRP A 447 11.88 1.36 -16.47
N PHE A 448 10.83 1.75 -17.20
CA PHE A 448 10.21 0.88 -18.22
C PHE A 448 11.07 0.72 -19.47
N ALA A 449 11.90 1.72 -19.80
CA ALA A 449 12.83 1.66 -20.93
C ALA A 449 14.06 0.79 -20.66
N GLU A 450 14.41 0.56 -19.39
CA GLU A 450 15.53 -0.30 -19.01
C GLU A 450 15.30 -1.77 -19.42
N ALA A 451 16.22 -2.30 -20.22
CA ALA A 451 16.27 -3.73 -20.54
C ALA A 451 16.93 -4.48 -19.37
N TYR A 452 16.16 -5.30 -18.66
CA TYR A 452 16.67 -6.10 -17.54
C TYR A 452 17.16 -7.48 -17.99
N ASP A 453 18.26 -7.95 -17.39
CA ASP A 453 18.79 -9.30 -17.59
C ASP A 453 17.80 -10.35 -17.06
N ASP A 454 17.09 -10.98 -17.98
CA ASP A 454 16.16 -12.07 -17.71
C ASP A 454 16.80 -13.44 -17.93
N SER A 455 18.13 -13.54 -18.10
CA SER A 455 18.82 -14.77 -18.53
C SER A 455 18.69 -15.95 -17.56
N ALA A 456 18.46 -15.69 -16.27
CA ALA A 456 18.28 -16.73 -15.27
C ALA A 456 16.94 -17.47 -15.48
N SER A 457 16.99 -18.80 -15.50
CA SER A 457 15.82 -19.68 -15.58
C SER A 457 15.73 -20.61 -14.37
N ILE A 458 14.51 -20.98 -14.02
CA ILE A 458 14.15 -21.90 -12.93
C ILE A 458 13.31 -23.06 -13.50
N THR A 459 13.17 -24.13 -12.74
CA THR A 459 12.38 -25.30 -13.12
C THR A 459 11.30 -25.56 -12.07
N MET A 460 10.04 -25.59 -12.49
CA MET A 460 8.90 -25.85 -11.61
C MET A 460 7.73 -26.43 -12.40
N GLY A 461 7.02 -27.42 -11.81
CA GLY A 461 5.82 -27.99 -12.42
C GLY A 461 6.02 -28.65 -13.79
N GLY A 462 7.22 -29.13 -14.11
CA GLY A 462 7.54 -29.73 -15.42
C GLY A 462 7.88 -28.73 -16.52
N TYR A 463 8.05 -27.45 -16.19
CA TYR A 463 8.47 -26.40 -17.12
C TYR A 463 9.77 -25.76 -16.64
N GLN A 464 10.56 -25.28 -17.60
CA GLN A 464 11.66 -24.35 -17.36
C GLN A 464 11.24 -22.96 -17.86
N PHE A 465 11.32 -21.95 -17.02
CA PHE A 465 10.98 -20.56 -17.39
C PHE A 465 11.87 -19.56 -16.68
N GLN A 466 11.91 -18.31 -17.14
CA GLN A 466 12.73 -17.26 -16.51
C GLN A 466 12.38 -17.06 -15.03
N ARG A 467 13.38 -16.72 -14.20
CA ARG A 467 13.23 -16.57 -12.74
C ARG A 467 12.41 -15.35 -12.35
N ARG A 468 12.59 -14.24 -13.06
CA ARG A 468 11.99 -12.94 -12.70
C ARG A 468 10.72 -12.70 -13.51
N CYS A 469 9.64 -12.36 -12.82
CA CYS A 469 8.38 -11.95 -13.41
C CYS A 469 8.59 -10.76 -14.36
N PRO A 470 8.10 -10.81 -15.62
CA PRO A 470 8.28 -9.73 -16.58
C PRO A 470 7.65 -8.38 -16.18
N HIS A 471 6.61 -8.37 -15.34
CA HIS A 471 5.98 -7.14 -14.81
C HIS A 471 6.85 -6.48 -13.72
N LEU A 472 6.68 -6.88 -12.46
CA LEU A 472 7.39 -6.29 -11.30
C LEU A 472 8.50 -7.16 -10.71
N LYS A 473 9.13 -7.98 -11.55
CA LYS A 473 10.39 -8.68 -11.24
C LYS A 473 10.35 -9.58 -9.99
N ALA A 474 9.15 -9.96 -9.55
CA ALA A 474 8.93 -10.96 -8.52
C ALA A 474 9.76 -12.22 -8.81
N ASP A 475 10.40 -12.78 -7.78
CA ASP A 475 11.09 -14.06 -7.93
C ASP A 475 10.07 -15.20 -8.05
N LEU A 476 9.90 -15.73 -9.26
CA LEU A 476 8.95 -16.80 -9.54
C LEU A 476 9.36 -18.13 -8.90
N SER A 477 10.60 -18.28 -8.41
CA SER A 477 10.96 -19.47 -7.62
C SER A 477 10.40 -19.41 -6.21
N LYS A 478 10.12 -18.20 -5.70
CA LYS A 478 9.57 -17.96 -4.35
C LYS A 478 8.05 -17.76 -4.40
N PHE A 479 7.58 -16.99 -5.38
CA PHE A 479 6.18 -16.56 -5.48
C PHE A 479 5.41 -17.19 -6.65
N GLY A 480 6.06 -17.98 -7.49
CA GLY A 480 5.38 -18.68 -8.58
C GLY A 480 4.61 -19.90 -8.09
N VAL A 481 3.41 -20.11 -8.60
CA VAL A 481 2.64 -21.35 -8.42
C VAL A 481 2.24 -21.88 -9.79
N VAL A 482 2.57 -23.14 -10.06
CA VAL A 482 2.22 -23.82 -11.32
C VAL A 482 1.04 -24.76 -11.07
N GLU A 483 -0.05 -24.51 -11.77
CA GLU A 483 -1.24 -25.36 -11.81
C GLU A 483 -1.51 -25.79 -13.25
N GLY A 484 -1.23 -27.06 -13.57
CA GLY A 484 -1.29 -27.55 -14.95
C GLY A 484 -0.27 -26.83 -15.84
N ASN A 485 -0.74 -26.09 -16.84
CA ASN A 485 0.09 -25.26 -17.73
C ASN A 485 0.01 -23.76 -17.40
N THR A 486 -0.53 -23.38 -16.23
CA THR A 486 -0.66 -21.98 -15.83
C THR A 486 0.29 -21.66 -14.69
N LEU A 487 1.15 -20.67 -14.89
CA LEU A 487 1.95 -20.06 -13.82
C LEU A 487 1.21 -18.84 -13.28
N THR A 488 1.06 -18.75 -11.96
CA THR A 488 0.58 -17.55 -11.26
C THR A 488 1.71 -16.97 -10.41
N CYS A 489 2.00 -15.67 -10.56
CA CYS A 489 2.86 -14.93 -9.65
C CYS A 489 2.02 -14.48 -8.45
N ASN A 490 2.07 -15.20 -7.33
CA ASN A 490 1.27 -14.90 -6.13
C ASN A 490 1.58 -13.55 -5.47
N LEU A 491 2.75 -12.97 -5.74
CA LEU A 491 3.10 -11.65 -5.22
C LEU A 491 2.13 -10.56 -5.71
N HIS A 492 1.73 -10.63 -6.98
CA HIS A 492 0.99 -9.57 -7.67
C HIS A 492 -0.26 -10.05 -8.43
N GLY A 493 -0.38 -11.36 -8.66
CA GLY A 493 -1.54 -12.01 -9.27
C GLY A 493 -1.51 -12.15 -10.79
N TRP A 494 -0.42 -11.81 -11.47
CA TRP A 494 -0.28 -12.05 -12.92
C TRP A 494 -0.12 -13.52 -13.24
N GLN A 495 -0.66 -13.92 -14.40
CA GLN A 495 -0.71 -15.30 -14.86
C GLN A 495 -0.16 -15.44 -16.27
N TRP A 496 0.47 -16.58 -16.56
CA TRP A 496 0.98 -16.94 -17.87
C TRP A 496 0.60 -18.36 -18.24
N ASN A 497 0.38 -18.59 -19.53
CA ASN A 497 0.35 -19.93 -20.09
C ASN A 497 1.78 -20.39 -20.37
N LEU A 498 2.20 -21.49 -19.74
CA LEU A 498 3.56 -22.02 -19.80
C LEU A 498 3.89 -22.75 -21.12
N ASP A 499 2.89 -23.10 -21.93
CA ASP A 499 3.11 -23.74 -23.24
C ASP A 499 3.64 -22.74 -24.27
N ASN A 500 3.27 -21.47 -24.14
CA ASN A 500 3.59 -20.43 -25.14
C ASN A 500 4.09 -19.11 -24.54
N GLY A 501 4.20 -19.01 -23.21
CA GLY A 501 4.69 -17.82 -22.52
C GLY A 501 3.72 -16.65 -22.47
N ARG A 502 2.53 -16.76 -23.06
CA ARG A 502 1.60 -15.63 -23.18
C ARG A 502 1.08 -15.22 -21.80
N CYS A 503 1.19 -13.94 -21.46
CA CYS A 503 0.52 -13.39 -20.29
C CYS A 503 -1.01 -13.48 -20.47
N LEU A 504 -1.68 -14.04 -19.48
CA LEU A 504 -3.13 -14.22 -19.43
C LEU A 504 -3.81 -13.03 -18.74
N THR A 505 -3.06 -12.20 -18.04
CA THR A 505 -3.60 -11.10 -17.23
C THR A 505 -3.55 -9.75 -17.94
N THR A 506 -2.44 -9.43 -18.61
CA THR A 506 -2.24 -8.18 -19.36
C THR A 506 -1.73 -8.49 -20.78
N LYS A 507 -1.77 -7.52 -21.69
CA LYS A 507 -1.18 -7.65 -23.03
C LYS A 507 0.33 -7.36 -22.93
N GLY A 508 1.16 -8.15 -23.60
CA GLY A 508 2.63 -8.07 -23.50
C GLY A 508 3.18 -8.89 -22.32
N HIS A 509 4.41 -8.61 -21.91
CA HIS A 509 5.08 -9.26 -20.77
C HIS A 509 5.16 -10.78 -20.91
N GLU A 510 5.48 -11.26 -22.10
CA GLU A 510 5.67 -12.68 -22.40
C GLU A 510 6.74 -13.28 -21.47
N LEU A 511 6.44 -14.46 -20.93
CA LEU A 511 7.35 -15.23 -20.12
C LEU A 511 8.17 -16.15 -21.02
N ARG A 512 9.49 -16.08 -20.97
CA ARG A 512 10.34 -17.09 -21.57
C ARG A 512 10.12 -18.41 -20.84
N THR A 513 9.61 -19.42 -21.55
CA THR A 513 9.24 -20.73 -21.03
C THR A 513 9.52 -21.84 -22.04
N GLY A 514 9.75 -23.05 -21.55
CA GLY A 514 9.89 -24.28 -22.31
C GLY A 514 9.47 -25.50 -21.48
N GLN A 515 8.78 -26.44 -22.10
CA GLN A 515 8.41 -27.72 -21.46
C GLN A 515 9.64 -28.63 -21.37
N LEU A 516 9.81 -29.31 -20.24
CA LEU A 516 10.92 -30.24 -20.00
C LEU A 516 10.59 -31.68 -20.40
#